data_AF-A0A852RH35-F1
#
_entry.id   AF-A0A852RH35-F1
#
_cell.length_a   1.000
_cell.length_b   1.000
_cell.length_c   1.000
_cell.angle_alpha   90.00
_cell.angle_beta   90.00
_cell.angle_gamma   90.00
#
_symmetry.space_group_name_H-M   'P 1'
#
loop_
_entity.id
_entity.type
_entity.pdbx_description
1 polymer ?
#
loop_
_entity_poly.entity_id
_entity_poly.type
_entity_poly.pdbx_seq_one_letter_code
_entity_poly.pdbx_strand_id
1 'polypeptide(L)'
;MAEELTDVDELTADDFILGLFAALTRRNIPTVSMREEHFYEAIEASFRRLEELQSSDPGIAELTFRVKLDPLYGDSAVVRNAVNAVVQRTFLSLDNPEFVTIRSKLNDRQAERTLEHLPGKPEWYVALADKFVEVRTAAKSA
;
A
#
# COMPACT_ATOMS: atom_id res chain seq x y z
N MET A 1 -15.16 -31.12 20.13
CA MET A 1 -14.69 -30.76 18.78
C MET A 1 -14.47 -29.27 18.82
N ALA A 2 -13.22 -28.83 18.88
CA ALA A 2 -12.90 -27.42 18.91
C ALA A 2 -13.11 -26.88 17.49
N GLU A 3 -13.94 -25.85 17.35
CA GLU A 3 -13.95 -25.00 16.17
C GLU A 3 -12.54 -24.40 16.04
N GLU A 4 -11.76 -24.87 15.06
CA GLU A 4 -10.62 -24.09 14.57
C GLU A 4 -11.22 -22.83 13.94
N LEU A 5 -11.32 -21.78 14.75
CA LEU A 5 -11.40 -20.41 14.28
C LEU A 5 -10.15 -20.20 13.42
N THR A 6 -10.28 -20.36 12.11
CA THR A 6 -9.32 -19.79 11.18
C THR A 6 -9.45 -18.28 11.35
N ASP A 7 -8.65 -17.70 12.24
CA ASP A 7 -8.46 -16.25 12.34
C ASP A 7 -8.03 -15.79 10.94
N VAL A 8 -8.96 -15.20 10.19
CA VAL A 8 -8.65 -14.56 8.93
C VAL A 8 -7.92 -13.27 9.32
N ASP A 9 -6.67 -13.13 8.89
CA ASP A 9 -5.89 -11.95 9.22
C ASP A 9 -6.57 -10.69 8.64
N GLU A 10 -6.86 -9.73 9.52
CA GLU A 10 -7.42 -8.45 9.15
C GLU A 10 -6.35 -7.61 8.44
N LEU A 11 -6.62 -7.21 7.20
CA LEU A 11 -5.74 -6.35 6.43
C LEU A 11 -6.20 -4.91 6.57
N THR A 12 -5.42 -4.14 7.31
CA THR A 12 -5.68 -2.72 7.62
C THR A 12 -5.12 -1.79 6.54
N ALA A 13 -5.54 -0.52 6.58
CA ALA A 13 -5.03 0.47 5.65
C ALA A 13 -3.51 0.71 5.80
N ASP A 14 -2.97 0.64 7.02
CA ASP A 14 -1.53 0.78 7.26
C ASP A 14 -0.75 -0.46 6.80
N ASP A 15 -1.28 -1.67 6.94
CA ASP A 15 -0.67 -2.88 6.38
C ASP A 15 -0.61 -2.82 4.84
N PHE A 16 -1.69 -2.35 4.21
CA PHE A 16 -1.72 -2.09 2.77
C PHE A 16 -0.64 -1.10 2.33
N ILE A 17 -0.53 0.06 3.01
CA ILE A 17 0.49 1.07 2.67
C ILE A 17 1.90 0.52 2.93
N LEU A 18 2.13 -0.13 4.06
CA LEU A 18 3.43 -0.71 4.40
C LEU A 18 3.85 -1.77 3.38
N GLY A 19 2.95 -2.69 3.02
CA GLY A 19 3.21 -3.72 2.04
C GLY A 19 3.46 -3.17 0.64
N LEU A 20 2.69 -2.16 0.21
CA LEU A 20 2.93 -1.46 -1.05
C LEU A 20 4.33 -0.84 -1.10
N PHE A 21 4.73 -0.10 -0.07
CA PHE A 21 6.05 0.53 -0.03
C PHE A 21 7.20 -0.47 0.14
N ALA A 22 6.98 -1.59 0.85
CA ALA A 22 7.94 -2.69 0.90
C ALA A 22 8.15 -3.29 -0.50
N ALA A 23 7.08 -3.55 -1.24
CA ALA A 23 7.17 -4.06 -2.61
C ALA A 23 7.81 -3.03 -3.58
N LEU A 24 7.52 -1.74 -3.44
CA LEU A 24 8.17 -0.67 -4.22
C LEU A 24 9.67 -0.56 -3.91
N THR A 25 10.06 -0.76 -2.65
CA THR A 25 11.48 -0.78 -2.24
C THR A 25 12.23 -1.88 -2.98
N ARG A 26 11.67 -3.10 -3.03
CA ARG A 26 12.25 -4.24 -3.79
C ARG A 26 12.35 -3.98 -5.30
N ARG A 27 11.58 -3.02 -5.82
CA ARG A 27 11.63 -2.56 -7.22
C ARG A 27 12.61 -1.42 -7.44
N ASN A 28 13.46 -1.10 -6.47
CA ASN A 28 14.35 0.06 -6.49
C ASN A 28 13.61 1.40 -6.61
N ILE A 29 12.37 1.48 -6.11
CA ILE A 29 11.59 2.72 -6.00
C ILE A 29 11.32 2.99 -4.51
N PRO A 30 12.35 3.32 -3.70
CA PRO A 30 12.19 3.54 -2.27
C PRO A 30 11.49 4.87 -1.95
N THR A 31 11.31 5.75 -2.94
CA THR A 31 10.84 7.12 -2.72
C THR A 31 9.69 7.45 -3.68
N VAL A 32 8.60 7.99 -3.13
CA VAL A 32 7.41 8.40 -3.88
C VAL A 32 6.94 9.75 -3.36
N SER A 33 6.58 10.67 -4.25
CA SER A 33 6.03 11.98 -3.87
C SER A 33 4.51 11.96 -3.91
N MET A 34 3.87 12.41 -2.83
CA MET A 34 2.41 12.59 -2.74
C MET A 34 1.90 13.76 -3.58
N ARG A 35 2.78 14.69 -3.98
CA ARG A 35 2.46 15.80 -4.89
C ARG A 35 2.58 15.43 -6.36
N GLU A 36 3.15 14.26 -6.69
CA GLU A 36 3.12 13.81 -8.07
C GLU A 36 1.67 13.67 -8.51
N GLU A 37 1.38 14.19 -9.71
CA GLU A 37 0.11 13.97 -10.37
C GLU A 37 -0.15 12.46 -10.39
N HIS A 38 -1.38 12.07 -10.06
CA HIS A 38 -1.83 10.67 -10.01
C HIS A 38 -1.30 9.80 -8.85
N PHE A 39 -0.64 10.35 -7.83
CA PHE A 39 -0.28 9.56 -6.64
C PHE A 39 -1.51 8.86 -6.02
N TYR A 40 -2.56 9.61 -5.71
CA TYR A 40 -3.75 9.07 -5.07
C TYR A 40 -4.54 8.15 -6.01
N GLU A 41 -4.57 8.44 -7.31
CA GLU A 41 -5.16 7.55 -8.32
C GLU A 41 -4.42 6.22 -8.43
N ALA A 42 -3.08 6.25 -8.39
CA ALA A 42 -2.27 5.04 -8.38
C ALA A 42 -2.51 4.22 -7.10
N ILE A 43 -2.66 4.86 -5.94
CA ILE A 43 -3.05 4.19 -4.69
C ILE A 43 -4.45 3.57 -4.80
N GLU A 44 -5.43 4.30 -5.34
CA GLU A 44 -6.79 3.78 -5.54
C GLU A 44 -6.79 2.58 -6.51
N ALA A 45 -6.03 2.66 -7.59
CA ALA A 45 -5.89 1.55 -8.54
C ALA A 45 -5.22 0.32 -7.92
N SER A 46 -4.20 0.51 -7.08
CA SER A 46 -3.62 -0.57 -6.28
C SER A 46 -4.63 -1.15 -5.29
N PHE A 47 -5.46 -0.33 -4.65
CA PHE A 47 -6.52 -0.82 -3.75
C PHE A 47 -7.57 -1.64 -4.50
N ARG A 48 -8.05 -1.19 -5.66
CA ARG A 48 -8.97 -1.98 -6.50
C ARG A 48 -8.36 -3.31 -6.90
N ARG A 49 -7.06 -3.33 -7.21
CA ARG A 49 -6.35 -4.59 -7.49
C ARG A 49 -6.30 -5.52 -6.29
N LEU A 50 -6.17 -4.98 -5.08
CA LEU A 50 -6.26 -5.77 -3.85
C LEU A 50 -7.67 -6.37 -3.67
N GLU A 51 -8.73 -5.60 -3.94
CA GLU A 51 -10.12 -6.10 -3.89
C GLU A 51 -10.34 -7.26 -4.89
N GLU A 52 -9.79 -7.16 -6.10
CA GLU A 52 -9.83 -8.23 -7.11
C GLU A 52 -9.11 -9.51 -6.64
N LEU A 53 -7.93 -9.35 -6.04
CA LEU A 53 -7.13 -10.49 -5.53
C LEU A 53 -7.83 -11.15 -4.35
N GLN A 54 -8.35 -10.37 -3.41
CA GLN A 54 -9.10 -10.85 -2.25
C GLN A 54 -10.40 -11.56 -2.68
N SER A 55 -11.09 -11.06 -3.71
CA SER A 55 -12.26 -11.72 -4.29
C SER A 55 -11.92 -13.04 -4.99
N SER A 56 -10.70 -13.17 -5.54
CA SER A 56 -10.23 -14.39 -6.23
C SER A 56 -9.76 -15.47 -5.25
N ASP A 57 -9.30 -15.08 -4.07
CA ASP A 57 -8.81 -15.94 -3.00
C ASP A 57 -9.49 -15.57 -1.66
N PRO A 58 -10.81 -15.81 -1.52
CA PRO A 58 -11.54 -15.46 -0.30
C PRO A 58 -11.03 -16.27 0.90
N GLY A 59 -10.99 -15.64 2.08
CA GLY A 59 -10.58 -16.28 3.33
C GLY A 59 -9.07 -16.20 3.65
N ILE A 60 -8.27 -15.56 2.80
CA ILE A 60 -6.85 -15.31 3.09
C ILE A 60 -6.67 -14.06 3.96
N ALA A 61 -7.42 -12.99 3.68
CA ALA A 61 -7.41 -11.76 4.46
C ALA A 61 -8.75 -11.01 4.34
N GLU A 62 -9.15 -10.31 5.40
CA GLU A 62 -10.34 -9.47 5.41
C GLU A 62 -9.98 -8.00 5.32
N LEU A 63 -10.53 -7.28 4.32
CA LEU A 63 -10.27 -5.86 4.15
C LEU A 63 -11.12 -5.04 5.11
N THR A 64 -10.49 -4.37 6.06
CA THR A 64 -11.19 -3.55 7.08
C THR A 64 -11.32 -2.08 6.70
N PHE A 65 -10.86 -1.70 5.51
CA PHE A 65 -10.83 -0.32 5.02
C PHE A 65 -11.27 -0.20 3.57
N ARG A 66 -11.53 1.04 3.14
CA ARG A 66 -11.79 1.38 1.74
C ARG A 66 -11.01 2.63 1.35
N VAL A 67 -10.39 2.60 0.18
CA VAL A 67 -9.79 3.80 -0.42
C VAL A 67 -10.83 4.45 -1.32
N LYS A 68 -11.19 5.69 -0.98
CA LYS A 68 -12.03 6.54 -1.82
C LYS A 68 -11.36 7.90 -1.97
N LEU A 69 -11.36 8.39 -3.20
CA LEU A 69 -10.86 9.72 -3.52
C LEU A 69 -11.95 10.78 -3.24
N ASP A 70 -11.54 11.90 -2.68
CA ASP A 70 -12.36 13.09 -2.53
C ASP A 70 -12.62 13.70 -3.93
N PRO A 71 -13.89 13.93 -4.32
CA PRO A 71 -14.22 14.41 -5.66
C PRO A 71 -13.79 15.87 -5.93
N LEU A 72 -13.51 16.66 -4.89
CA LEU A 72 -13.08 18.05 -5.00
C LEU A 72 -11.56 18.18 -5.01
N TYR A 73 -10.87 17.38 -4.19
CA TYR A 73 -9.43 17.51 -3.96
C TYR A 73 -8.58 16.38 -4.56
N GLY A 74 -9.20 15.28 -5.00
CA GLY A 74 -8.51 14.12 -5.56
C GLY A 74 -7.63 13.38 -4.54
N ASP A 75 -7.74 13.71 -3.25
CA ASP A 75 -6.97 13.11 -2.17
C ASP A 75 -7.79 12.05 -1.41
N SER A 76 -7.16 11.33 -0.47
CA SER A 76 -7.87 10.40 0.40
C SER A 76 -7.42 10.53 1.84
N ALA A 77 -8.35 10.84 2.75
CA ALA A 77 -8.09 10.91 4.19
C ALA A 77 -7.61 9.56 4.75
N VAL A 78 -8.15 8.44 4.25
CA VAL A 78 -7.74 7.09 4.65
C VAL A 78 -6.28 6.84 4.28
N VAL A 79 -5.88 7.18 3.06
CA VAL A 79 -4.50 7.03 2.59
C VAL A 79 -3.55 7.92 3.40
N ARG A 80 -3.92 9.18 3.65
CA ARG A 80 -3.12 10.10 4.50
C ARG A 80 -2.92 9.55 5.91
N ASN A 81 -3.99 9.06 6.54
CA ASN A 81 -3.94 8.50 7.88
C ASN A 81 -3.08 7.23 7.93
N ALA A 82 -3.22 6.35 6.94
CA ALA A 82 -2.42 5.14 6.83
C ALA A 82 -0.93 5.45 6.62
N VAL A 83 -0.59 6.38 5.72
CA VAL A 83 0.80 6.85 5.53
C VAL A 83 1.36 7.39 6.84
N ASN A 84 0.61 8.24 7.55
CA ASN A 84 1.03 8.79 8.84
C ASN A 84 1.25 7.69 9.90
N ALA A 85 0.38 6.68 9.97
CA ALA A 85 0.53 5.56 10.89
C ALA A 85 1.82 4.77 10.60
N VAL A 86 2.10 4.46 9.33
CA VAL A 86 3.32 3.74 8.94
C VAL A 86 4.59 4.59 9.17
N VAL A 87 4.50 5.91 8.99
CA VAL A 87 5.58 6.85 9.33
C VAL A 87 5.84 6.86 10.84
N GLN A 88 4.80 6.86 11.67
CA GLN A 88 4.94 6.77 13.13
C GLN A 88 5.57 5.44 13.58
N ARG A 89 5.30 4.34 12.86
CA ARG A 89 5.95 3.03 13.05
C ARG A 89 7.41 3.01 12.56
N THR A 90 7.93 4.14 12.05
CA THR A 90 9.32 4.36 11.58
C THR A 90 9.75 3.59 10.33
N PHE A 91 8.82 2.91 9.65
CA PHE A 91 9.11 2.21 8.38
C PHE A 91 9.21 3.17 7.19
N LEU A 92 8.47 4.28 7.26
CA LEU A 92 8.49 5.36 6.29
C LEU A 92 9.01 6.65 6.95
N SER A 93 9.53 7.55 6.13
CA SER A 93 9.85 8.94 6.52
C SER A 93 9.27 9.91 5.51
N LEU A 94 8.97 11.11 6.01
CA LEU A 94 8.59 12.25 5.20
C LEU A 94 9.79 13.19 5.15
N ASP A 95 10.39 13.36 3.97
CA ASP A 95 11.71 14.01 3.82
C ASP A 95 11.68 15.54 4.01
N ASN A 96 10.50 16.19 4.09
CA ASN A 96 10.39 17.65 4.05
C ASN A 96 9.32 18.22 5.00
N PRO A 97 9.44 19.50 5.41
CA PRO A 97 8.47 20.19 6.28
C PRO A 97 7.05 20.25 5.71
N GLU A 98 6.90 20.00 4.41
CA GLU A 98 5.61 19.96 3.72
C GLU A 98 5.02 18.54 3.59
N PHE A 99 5.65 17.50 4.17
CA PHE A 99 5.17 16.12 4.15
C PHE A 99 4.90 15.54 2.75
N VAL A 100 5.70 15.95 1.76
CA VAL A 100 5.44 15.66 0.34
C VAL A 100 6.03 14.33 -0.12
N THR A 101 7.23 14.00 0.32
CA THR A 101 7.99 12.87 -0.22
C THR A 101 8.04 11.76 0.82
N ILE A 102 7.41 10.63 0.51
CA ILE A 102 7.47 9.41 1.31
C ILE A 102 8.70 8.63 0.88
N ARG A 103 9.59 8.37 1.84
CA ARG A 103 10.75 7.50 1.67
C ARG A 103 10.62 6.27 2.55
N SER A 104 10.76 5.10 1.94
CA SER A 104 10.94 3.83 2.64
C SER A 104 12.32 3.76 3.29
N LYS A 105 12.35 3.39 4.57
CA LYS A 105 13.59 3.12 5.32
C LYS A 105 13.98 1.65 5.30
N LEU A 106 13.16 0.80 4.67
CA LEU A 106 13.42 -0.62 4.55
C LEU A 106 14.60 -0.86 3.60
N ASN A 107 15.49 -1.77 3.97
CA ASN A 107 16.38 -2.41 2.98
C ASN A 107 15.69 -3.62 2.35
N ASP A 108 16.26 -4.19 1.28
CA ASP A 108 15.66 -5.31 0.54
C ASP A 108 15.26 -6.50 1.44
N ARG A 109 16.13 -6.87 2.38
CA ARG A 109 15.88 -7.98 3.32
C ARG A 109 14.75 -7.66 4.30
N GLN A 110 14.69 -6.43 4.79
CA GLN A 110 13.61 -5.97 5.66
C GLN A 110 12.29 -5.88 4.90
N ALA A 111 12.31 -5.41 3.65
CA ALA A 111 11.15 -5.35 2.79
C ALA A 111 10.59 -6.76 2.53
N GLU A 112 11.45 -7.72 2.16
CA GLU A 112 11.05 -9.11 1.97
C GLU A 112 10.41 -9.70 3.23
N ARG A 113 11.08 -9.58 4.39
CA ARG A 113 10.51 -10.04 5.66
C ARG A 113 9.20 -9.35 6.00
N THR A 114 9.06 -8.07 5.69
CA THR A 114 7.80 -7.34 5.94
C THR A 114 6.68 -7.98 5.12
N LEU A 115 6.90 -8.23 3.83
CA LEU A 115 5.90 -8.86 2.97
C LEU A 115 5.50 -10.27 3.42
N GLU A 116 6.44 -11.04 4.01
CA GLU A 116 6.17 -12.39 4.54
C GLU A 116 5.28 -12.40 5.80
N HIS A 117 5.21 -11.29 6.53
CA HIS A 117 4.48 -11.21 7.81
C HIS A 117 3.24 -10.32 7.76
N LEU A 118 2.95 -9.72 6.60
CA LEU A 118 1.73 -8.93 6.42
C LEU A 118 0.54 -9.85 6.07
N PRO A 119 -0.68 -9.48 6.46
CA PRO A 119 -1.90 -10.18 6.04
C PRO A 119 -1.96 -10.31 4.51
N GLY A 120 -2.53 -11.40 4.00
CA GLY A 120 -2.52 -11.66 2.55
C GLY A 120 -1.31 -12.46 2.09
N LYS A 121 -1.12 -12.54 0.76
CA LYS A 121 0.03 -13.23 0.18
C LYS A 121 1.10 -12.22 -0.25
N PRO A 122 2.41 -12.51 -0.09
CA PRO A 122 3.48 -11.61 -0.56
C PRO A 122 3.34 -11.19 -2.02
N GLU A 123 2.85 -12.09 -2.88
CA GLU A 123 2.66 -11.83 -4.32
C GLU A 123 1.57 -10.80 -4.58
N TRP A 124 0.60 -10.64 -3.67
CA TRP A 124 -0.41 -9.60 -3.79
C TRP A 124 0.25 -8.24 -3.80
N TYR A 125 1.08 -7.94 -2.80
CA TYR A 125 1.80 -6.68 -2.67
C TYR A 125 2.73 -6.38 -3.86
N VAL A 126 3.35 -7.41 -4.42
CA VAL A 126 4.13 -7.27 -5.66
C VAL A 126 3.24 -6.79 -6.82
N ALA A 127 2.04 -7.38 -6.97
CA ALA A 127 1.06 -6.97 -7.98
C ALA A 127 0.46 -5.59 -7.71
N LEU A 128 0.29 -5.20 -6.43
CA LEU A 128 -0.16 -3.85 -6.08
C LEU A 128 0.87 -2.80 -6.50
N ALA A 129 2.16 -3.10 -6.30
CA ALA A 129 3.27 -2.25 -6.72
C ALA A 129 3.41 -2.19 -8.25
N ASP A 130 3.18 -3.30 -8.97
CA ASP A 130 3.05 -3.28 -10.43
C ASP A 130 1.99 -2.27 -10.86
N LYS A 131 0.79 -2.40 -10.29
CA LYS A 131 -0.33 -1.55 -10.67
C LYS A 131 -0.09 -0.08 -10.35
N PHE A 132 0.53 0.19 -9.20
CA PHE A 132 0.93 1.52 -8.80
C PHE A 132 1.85 2.17 -9.83
N VAL A 133 2.90 1.45 -10.24
CA VAL A 133 3.88 1.96 -11.20
C VAL A 133 3.27 2.12 -12.59
N GLU A 134 2.43 1.18 -13.03
CA GLU A 134 1.71 1.24 -14.30
C GLU A 134 0.90 2.54 -14.40
N VAL A 135 0.03 2.82 -13.42
CA VAL A 135 -0.82 4.01 -13.43
C VAL A 135 0.01 5.28 -13.35
N ARG A 136 1.02 5.31 -12.47
CA ARG A 136 1.91 6.46 -12.31
C ARG A 136 2.72 6.76 -13.59
N THR A 137 3.10 5.75 -14.36
CA THR A 137 3.92 5.92 -15.58
C THR A 137 3.10 6.19 -16.84
N ALA A 138 1.91 5.58 -16.94
CA ALA A 138 0.94 5.87 -18.00
C ALA A 138 0.56 7.36 -17.98
N ALA A 139 0.35 7.91 -16.78
CA ALA A 139 0.12 9.32 -16.56
C ALA A 139 1.26 10.25 -17.02
N LYS A 140 2.53 9.87 -16.81
CA LYS A 140 3.70 10.67 -17.24
C LYS A 140 3.88 10.73 -18.76
N SER A 141 3.14 9.90 -19.52
CA SER A 141 3.27 9.76 -20.97
C SER A 141 2.08 10.34 -21.74
N ALA A 142 1.09 10.90 -21.03
CA ALA A 142 -0.08 11.59 -21.57
C ALA A 142 0.13 13.12 -21.55
#